data_AF-A0A2E1R9F5-F1
#
_entry.id   AF-A0A2E1R9F5-F1
#
_cell.length_a   1.000
_cell.length_b   1.000
_cell.length_c   1.000
_cell.angle_alpha   90.00
_cell.angle_beta   90.00
_cell.angle_gamma   90.00
#
_symmetry.space_group_name_H-M   'P 1'
#
loop_
_entity.id
_entity.type
_entity.pdbx_description
1 polymer ?
#
loop_
_entity_poly.entity_id
_entity_poly.type
_entity_poly.pdbx_seq_one_letter_code
_entity_poly.pdbx_strand_id
1 'polypeptide(L)' 'MIILTPYSRENPLKISSDEYEKLVHTNEKGWSHCDSKEEYLAKLHYLRDGYIRGKITEDDFLKREEKIVVGYWNAGS' A
#
# COMPACT_ATOMS: atom_id res chain seq x y z
N MET A 1 13.25 -7.26 5.74
CA MET A 1 12.38 -6.31 6.48
C MET A 1 12.11 -5.14 5.57
N ILE A 2 10.84 -4.81 5.34
CA ILE A 2 10.40 -3.68 4.51
C ILE A 2 9.87 -2.60 5.46
N ILE A 3 10.27 -1.34 5.21
CA ILE A 3 9.86 -0.19 6.04
C ILE A 3 8.70 0.51 5.31
N LEU A 4 7.50 0.38 5.86
CA LEU A 4 6.29 0.96 5.27
C LEU A 4 6.13 2.46 5.54
N THR A 5 6.76 2.95 6.61
CA THR A 5 6.77 4.37 6.97
C THR A 5 8.22 4.89 7.07
N PRO A 6 8.92 5.10 5.94
CA PRO A 6 10.35 5.41 5.94
C PRO A 6 10.72 6.72 6.64
N TYR A 7 9.76 7.64 6.78
CA TYR A 7 9.96 8.95 7.42
C TYR A 7 9.49 9.00 8.88
N SER A 8 8.91 7.92 9.41
CA SER A 8 8.51 7.85 10.83
C SER A 8 9.75 7.67 11.71
N ARG A 9 10.00 8.64 12.60
CA ARG A 9 11.21 8.66 13.45
C ARG A 9 11.06 7.84 14.73
N GLU A 10 9.88 7.85 15.34
CA GLU A 10 9.65 7.23 16.65
C GLU A 10 9.25 5.76 16.54
N ASN A 11 8.29 5.45 15.66
CA ASN A 11 7.77 4.10 15.47
C ASN A 11 7.63 3.81 13.97
N PRO A 12 8.72 3.48 13.27
CA PRO A 12 8.66 3.04 11.89
C PRO A 12 7.98 1.67 11.82
N LEU A 13 6.92 1.58 11.01
CA LEU A 13 6.27 0.30 10.74
C LEU A 13 7.18 -0.53 9.84
N LYS A 14 7.68 -1.65 10.39
CA LYS A 14 8.54 -2.60 9.70
C LYS A 14 7.86 -3.95 9.69
N ILE A 15 7.77 -4.55 8.51
CA ILE A 15 7.20 -5.89 8.36
C ILE A 15 8.18 -6.83 7.66
N SER A 16 7.97 -8.12 7.85
CA SER A 16 8.75 -9.15 7.15
C SER A 16 8.40 -9.18 5.66
N SER A 17 9.27 -9.75 4.83
CA SER A 17 8.99 -9.90 3.40
C SER A 17 7.76 -10.81 3.19
N ASP A 18 7.64 -11.88 3.96
CA ASP A 18 6.51 -12.83 3.85
C ASP A 18 5.18 -12.17 4.21
N GLU A 19 5.18 -11.32 5.24
CA GLU A 19 4.00 -10.55 5.64
C GLU A 19 3.64 -9.48 4.62
N TYR A 20 4.65 -8.80 4.05
CA TYR A 20 4.45 -7.83 2.98
C TYR A 20 3.80 -8.47 1.76
N GLU A 21 4.31 -9.61 1.30
CA GLU A 21 3.75 -10.34 0.15
C GLU A 21 2.29 -10.75 0.42
N LYS A 22 1.99 -11.24 1.63
CA LYS A 22 0.60 -11.55 2.02
C LYS A 22 -0.30 -10.32 1.92
N LEU A 23 0.09 -9.21 2.52
CA LEU A 23 -0.70 -7.97 2.55
C LEU A 23 -0.90 -7.37 1.15
N VAL A 24 0.12 -7.39 0.29
CA VAL A 24 0.04 -6.88 -1.08
C VAL A 24 -0.89 -7.75 -1.94
N HIS A 25 -0.92 -9.06 -1.69
CA HIS A 25 -1.73 -10.00 -2.47
C HIS A 25 -3.14 -10.24 -1.92
N THR A 26 -3.47 -9.73 -0.73
CA THR A 26 -4.85 -9.72 -0.22
C THR A 26 -5.77 -8.95 -1.17
N ASN A 27 -6.77 -9.62 -1.71
CA ASN A 27 -7.65 -9.07 -2.75
C ASN A 27 -9.12 -9.55 -2.64
N GLU A 28 -9.52 -10.11 -1.51
CA GLU A 28 -10.86 -10.70 -1.33
C GLU A 28 -12.00 -9.72 -1.62
N LYS A 29 -11.82 -8.43 -1.29
CA LYS A 29 -12.77 -7.34 -1.57
C LYS A 29 -12.28 -6.38 -2.66
N GLY A 30 -11.33 -6.83 -3.48
CA GLY A 30 -10.63 -6.03 -4.49
C GLY A 30 -9.30 -5.45 -3.97
N TRP A 31 -8.35 -5.25 -4.88
CA TRP A 31 -6.98 -4.90 -4.50
C TRP A 31 -6.88 -3.54 -3.78
N SER A 32 -7.72 -2.56 -4.14
CA SER A 32 -7.72 -1.24 -3.50
C SER A 32 -8.47 -1.19 -2.17
N HIS A 33 -9.14 -2.27 -1.76
CA HIS A 33 -9.75 -2.36 -0.43
C HIS A 33 -8.69 -2.79 0.58
N CYS A 34 -8.65 -2.11 1.73
CA CYS A 34 -7.68 -2.37 2.80
C CYS A 34 -8.42 -2.47 4.13
N ASP A 35 -8.29 -3.60 4.82
CA ASP A 35 -8.95 -3.85 6.11
C ASP A 35 -8.08 -3.39 7.31
N SER A 36 -6.81 -3.05 7.07
CA SER A 36 -5.87 -2.60 8.11
C SER A 36 -4.94 -1.49 7.62
N LYS A 37 -4.32 -0.78 8.57
CA LYS A 37 -3.31 0.24 8.28
C LYS A 37 -2.08 -0.37 7.62
N GLU A 38 -1.68 -1.55 8.06
CA GLU A 38 -0.56 -2.33 7.53
C GLU A 38 -0.79 -2.68 6.06
N GLU A 39 -1.98 -3.19 5.72
CA GLU A 39 -2.36 -3.53 4.35
C GLU A 39 -2.38 -2.29 3.45
N TYR A 40 -2.98 -1.20 3.93
CA TYR A 40 -3.00 0.09 3.25
C TYR A 40 -1.59 0.58 2.90
N LEU A 41 -0.70 0.59 3.91
CA LEU A 41 0.67 1.06 3.71
C LEU A 41 1.49 0.11 2.83
N ALA A 42 1.29 -1.20 2.94
CA ALA A 42 1.97 -2.20 2.11
C ALA A 42 1.59 -2.06 0.63
N LYS A 43 0.28 -1.93 0.33
CA LYS A 43 -0.21 -1.75 -1.04
C LYS A 43 0.21 -0.41 -1.65
N LEU A 44 0.20 0.67 -0.87
CA LEU A 44 0.75 1.95 -1.31
C LEU A 44 2.26 1.87 -1.60
N HIS A 45 3.02 1.22 -0.72
CA HIS A 45 4.44 1.01 -0.93
C HIS A 45 4.69 0.23 -2.24
N TYR A 46 3.94 -0.86 -2.46
CA TYR A 46 4.02 -1.65 -3.69
C TYR A 46 3.70 -0.83 -4.94
N LEU A 47 2.62 -0.04 -4.89
CA LEU A 47 2.20 0.80 -6.01
C LEU A 47 3.28 1.83 -6.38
N ARG A 48 3.86 2.49 -5.38
CA ARG A 48 4.90 3.50 -5.56
C ARG A 48 6.20 2.90 -6.09
N ASP A 49 6.62 1.73 -5.58
CA ASP A 49 7.78 1.02 -6.13
C ASP A 49 7.55 0.62 -7.60
N GLY A 50 6.34 0.17 -7.94
CA GLY A 50 5.95 -0.12 -9.32
C GLY A 50 6.05 1.10 -10.25
N TYR A 51 5.60 2.26 -9.79
CA TYR A 51 5.71 3.52 -10.53
C TYR A 51 7.17 3.97 -10.70
N ILE A 52 7.96 3.99 -9.62
CA ILE A 52 9.39 4.38 -9.65
C ILE A 52 10.19 3.47 -10.60
N ARG A 53 9.84 2.19 -10.69
CA ARG A 53 10.47 1.22 -11.61
C ARG A 53 9.93 1.27 -13.05
N GLY A 54 8.97 2.15 -13.35
CA GLY A 54 8.36 2.28 -14.67
C GLY A 54 7.48 1.10 -15.08
N LYS A 55 6.97 0.30 -14.14
CA LYS A 55 6.07 -0.83 -14.43
C LYS A 55 4.64 -0.38 -14.75
N ILE A 56 4.26 0.82 -14.32
CA ILE A 56 2.96 1.43 -14.55
C ILE A 56 3.15 2.88 -14.98
N THR A 57 2.16 3.40 -15.69
CA THR A 57 2.11 4.81 -16.11
C THR A 57 1.73 5.72 -14.94
N GLU A 58 1.99 7.01 -15.06
CA GLU A 58 1.53 8.02 -14.08
C GLU A 58 -0.01 8.02 -13.96
N ASP A 59 -0.73 7.95 -15.08
CA ASP A 59 -2.20 7.88 -15.08
C ASP A 59 -2.72 6.65 -14.31
N ASP A 60 -2.09 5.48 -14.50
CA ASP A 60 -2.44 4.27 -13.77
C ASP A 60 -2.10 4.38 -12.29
N PHE A 61 -0.95 4.98 -11.97
CA PHE A 61 -0.52 5.22 -10.60
C PHE A 61 -1.54 6.11 -9.87
N LEU A 62 -1.87 7.27 -10.42
CA LEU A 62 -2.78 8.24 -9.81
C LEU A 62 -4.18 7.63 -9.59
N LYS A 63 -4.74 6.94 -10.59
CA LYS A 63 -6.05 6.28 -10.47
C LYS A 63 -6.06 5.20 -9.39
N ARG A 64 -4.98 4.43 -9.25
CA ARG A 64 -4.90 3.36 -8.24
C ARG A 64 -4.60 3.90 -6.86
N GLU A 65 -3.76 4.94 -6.75
CA GLU A 65 -3.45 5.61 -5.50
C GLU A 65 -4.71 6.25 -4.92
N GLU A 66 -5.47 6.98 -5.74
CA GLU A 66 -6.75 7.58 -5.34
C GLU A 66 -7.70 6.52 -4.77
N LYS A 67 -7.90 5.39 -5.47
CA LYS A 67 -8.78 4.32 -5.00
C LYS A 67 -8.37 3.76 -3.64
N ILE A 68 -7.07 3.58 -3.40
CA ILE A 68 -6.56 3.07 -2.13
C ILE A 68 -6.75 4.11 -1.01
N VAL A 69 -6.33 5.36 -1.26
CA VAL A 69 -6.37 6.44 -0.26
C VAL A 69 -7.81 6.78 0.11
N VAL A 70 -8.66 7.03 -0.89
CA VAL A 70 -10.07 7.36 -0.69
C VAL A 70 -10.82 6.16 -0.11
N GLY A 71 -10.54 4.94 -0.59
CA GLY A 71 -11.16 3.72 -0.10
C GLY A 71 -10.89 3.48 1.38
N TYR A 72 -9.63 3.62 1.81
CA TYR A 72 -9.25 3.45 3.21
C TYR A 72 -9.83 4.55 4.11
N TRP A 73 -9.76 5.82 3.69
CA TRP A 73 -10.21 6.95 4.51
C TRP A 73 -11.73 7.00 4.67
N ASN A 74 -12.48 6.61 3.63
CA ASN A 74 -13.94 6.59 3.66
C ASN A 74 -14.53 5.34 4.31
N ALA A 75 -13.72 4.29 4.53
CA ALA A 75 -14.16 3.08 5.21
C ALA A 75 -14.39 3.27 6.73
N GLY A 76 -14.08 4.46 7.29
CA GLY A 76 -14.27 4.76 8.70
C GLY A 76 -13.19 4.14 9.59
N SER A 77 -11.93 4.36 9.21
CA SER A 77 -10.72 3.93 9.94
C SER A 77 -10.71 4.35 11.41
#